data_AF-R2XTW2-F1
#
_entry.id   AF-R2XTW2-F1
#
_cell.length_a   1.000
_cell.length_b   1.000
_cell.length_c   1.000
_cell.angle_alpha   90.00
_cell.angle_beta   90.00
_cell.angle_gamma   90.00
#
_symmetry.space_group_name_H-M   'P 1'
#
loop_
_entity.id
_entity.type
_entity.pdbx_description
1 polymer ?
#
loop_
_entity_poly.entity_id
_entity_poly.type
_entity_poly.pdbx_seq_one_letter_code
_entity_poly.pdbx_strand_id
1 'polypeptide(L)'
;MTSRDSLGVPMEPPEEKEILKDIYGDPIYLNSTIYINKDGLLLEENLERYTNEYVEELTAGEANEELREAMLPSEYSEVVKEALLTWIVNNGYAKFFDLHPKRGEDVFESRRYH
;
A
#
# COMPACT_ATOMS: atom_id res chain seq x y z
N MET A 1 -16.62 34.30 -8.80
CA MET A 1 -17.99 34.81 -8.55
C MET A 1 -18.92 33.76 -9.12
N THR A 2 -19.60 32.99 -8.28
CA THR A 2 -20.53 31.93 -8.73
C THR A 2 -21.79 32.58 -9.29
N SER A 3 -22.15 32.25 -10.53
CA SER A 3 -23.40 32.71 -11.15
C SER A 3 -24.60 32.18 -10.36
N ARG A 4 -25.55 33.04 -9.98
CA ARG A 4 -26.76 32.67 -9.22
C ARG A 4 -28.00 33.07 -9.99
N ASP A 5 -29.05 32.26 -9.92
CA ASP A 5 -30.35 32.58 -10.52
C ASP A 5 -31.08 33.69 -9.74
N SER A 6 -32.24 34.11 -10.24
CA SER A 6 -33.10 35.13 -9.61
C SER A 6 -33.64 34.74 -8.21
N LEU A 7 -33.46 33.49 -7.79
CA LEU A 7 -33.84 32.95 -6.48
C LEU A 7 -32.61 32.67 -5.59
N GLY A 8 -31.41 33.03 -6.05
CA GLY A 8 -30.16 32.85 -5.31
C GLY A 8 -29.57 31.43 -5.40
N VAL A 9 -30.10 30.57 -6.27
CA VAL A 9 -29.61 29.22 -6.50
C VAL A 9 -28.34 29.30 -7.35
N PRO A 10 -27.21 28.69 -6.93
CA PRO A 10 -26.01 28.60 -7.75
C PRO A 10 -26.34 27.91 -9.08
N MET A 11 -26.05 28.56 -10.20
CA MET A 11 -26.29 28.00 -11.54
C MET A 11 -25.19 27.01 -11.96
N GLU A 12 -24.03 27.06 -11.32
CA GLU A 12 -22.94 26.12 -11.53
C GLU A 12 -23.01 25.01 -10.47
N PRO A 13 -22.88 23.73 -10.87
CA PRO A 13 -22.76 22.64 -9.91
C PRO A 13 -21.56 22.88 -8.99
N PRO A 14 -21.63 22.48 -7.71
CA PRO A 14 -20.50 22.63 -6.81
C PRO A 14 -19.28 21.90 -7.38
N GLU A 15 -18.14 22.58 -7.41
CA GLU A 15 -16.87 21.96 -7.80
C GLU A 15 -16.61 20.75 -6.91
N GLU A 16 -16.36 19.59 -7.53
CA GLU A 16 -15.94 18.39 -6.81
C GLU A 16 -14.56 18.63 -6.21
N LYS A 17 -14.52 18.76 -4.89
CA LYS A 17 -13.26 18.89 -4.15
C LYS A 17 -12.72 17.51 -3.83
N GLU A 18 -11.45 17.31 -4.18
CA GLU A 18 -10.67 16.17 -3.69
C GLU A 18 -10.65 16.20 -2.15
N ILE A 19 -11.01 15.07 -1.55
CA ILE A 19 -11.05 14.91 -0.10
C ILE A 19 -9.85 14.11 0.37
N LEU A 20 -9.50 13.05 -0.37
CA LEU A 20 -8.42 12.12 -0.06
C LEU A 20 -7.82 11.56 -1.35
N LYS A 21 -6.81 10.70 -1.21
CA LYS A 21 -6.26 9.89 -2.28
C LYS A 21 -6.36 8.41 -1.93
N ASP A 22 -6.52 7.58 -2.94
CA ASP A 22 -6.46 6.14 -2.80
C ASP A 22 -5.01 5.62 -2.72
N ILE A 23 -4.83 4.30 -2.59
CA ILE A 23 -3.50 3.67 -2.52
C ILE A 23 -2.63 3.87 -3.77
N TYR A 24 -3.24 4.19 -4.91
CA TYR A 24 -2.56 4.45 -6.17
C TYR A 24 -2.28 5.94 -6.41
N GLY A 25 -2.78 6.80 -5.52
CA GLY A 25 -2.63 8.25 -5.60
C GLY A 25 -3.75 8.95 -6.36
N ASP A 26 -4.82 8.22 -6.73
CA ASP A 26 -5.97 8.74 -7.46
C ASP A 26 -6.91 9.52 -6.51
N PRO A 27 -7.45 10.67 -6.95
CA PRO A 27 -8.24 11.55 -6.10
C PRO A 27 -9.61 10.97 -5.76
N ILE A 28 -9.96 10.98 -4.47
CA ILE A 28 -11.26 10.57 -3.94
C ILE A 28 -12.13 11.81 -3.71
N TYR A 29 -13.33 11.81 -4.28
CA TYR A 29 -14.33 12.86 -4.13
C TYR A 29 -15.48 12.44 -3.20
N LEU A 30 -16.32 13.39 -2.78
CA LEU A 30 -17.37 13.16 -1.78
C LEU A 30 -18.34 12.01 -2.11
N ASN A 31 -18.61 11.83 -3.40
CA ASN A 31 -19.59 10.86 -3.88
C ASN A 31 -18.92 9.60 -4.47
N SER A 32 -17.60 9.47 -4.35
CA SER A 32 -16.88 8.29 -4.84
C SER A 32 -17.20 7.05 -4.00
N THR A 33 -17.45 5.92 -4.66
CA THR A 33 -17.49 4.62 -3.98
C THR A 33 -16.06 4.20 -3.63
N ILE A 34 -15.82 3.92 -2.35
CA ILE A 34 -14.52 3.49 -1.83
C ILE A 34 -14.62 2.20 -1.01
N TYR A 35 -13.55 1.43 -1.07
CA TYR A 35 -13.31 0.24 -0.26
C TYR A 35 -12.13 0.49 0.68
N ILE A 36 -12.09 -0.23 1.79
CA ILE A 36 -11.01 -0.14 2.78
C ILE A 36 -10.34 -1.50 2.87
N ASN A 37 -9.02 -1.54 2.71
CA ASN A 37 -8.19 -2.74 2.90
C ASN A 37 -7.05 -2.47 3.90
N LYS A 38 -6.10 -3.41 4.03
CA LYS A 38 -4.95 -3.28 4.94
C LYS A 38 -3.93 -2.21 4.48
N ASP A 39 -3.93 -1.89 3.18
CA ASP A 39 -2.94 -1.02 2.53
C ASP A 39 -3.45 0.43 2.42
N GLY A 40 -4.77 0.64 2.51
CA GLY A 40 -5.40 1.96 2.57
C GLY A 40 -6.81 2.00 2.00
N LEU A 41 -7.14 3.14 1.38
CA LEU A 41 -8.42 3.37 0.69
C LEU A 41 -8.27 3.00 -0.79
N LEU A 42 -9.28 2.34 -1.34
CA LEU A 42 -9.29 1.86 -2.72
C LEU A 42 -10.54 2.38 -3.43
N LEU A 43 -10.37 3.08 -4.55
CA LEU A 43 -11.49 3.46 -5.41
C LEU A 43 -12.05 2.24 -6.13
N GLU A 44 -13.37 2.24 -6.37
CA GLU A 44 -14.04 1.14 -7.08
C GLU A 44 -13.43 0.88 -8.47
N GLU A 45 -13.05 1.91 -9.20
CA GLU A 45 -12.40 1.80 -10.52
C GLU A 45 -11.03 1.11 -10.47
N ASN A 46 -10.34 1.16 -9.32
CA ASN A 46 -9.04 0.56 -9.11
C ASN A 46 -9.11 -0.86 -8.53
N LEU A 47 -10.31 -1.40 -8.31
CA LEU A 47 -10.50 -2.73 -7.75
C LEU A 47 -9.93 -3.85 -8.65
N GLU A 48 -10.09 -3.72 -9.97
CA GLU A 48 -9.53 -4.68 -10.94
C GLU A 48 -8.01 -4.69 -10.88
N ARG A 49 -7.40 -3.50 -10.88
CA ARG A 49 -5.95 -3.33 -10.75
C ARG A 49 -5.44 -3.96 -9.45
N TYR A 50 -6.07 -3.63 -8.33
CA TYR A 50 -5.72 -4.19 -7.02
C TYR A 50 -5.81 -5.72 -6.99
N THR A 51 -6.86 -6.28 -7.58
CA THR A 51 -7.04 -7.74 -7.62
C THR A 51 -5.97 -8.41 -8.46
N ASN A 52 -5.62 -7.83 -9.60
CA ASN A 52 -4.57 -8.36 -10.47
C ASN A 52 -3.19 -8.30 -9.80
N GLU A 53 -2.83 -7.15 -9.24
CA GLU A 53 -1.56 -6.97 -8.51
C GLU A 53 -1.48 -7.95 -7.32
N TYR A 54 -2.57 -8.14 -6.57
CA TYR A 54 -2.63 -9.09 -5.47
C TYR A 54 -2.44 -10.56 -5.93
N VAL A 55 -3.03 -10.94 -7.06
CA VAL A 55 -2.85 -12.28 -7.64
C VAL A 55 -1.42 -12.47 -8.14
N GLU A 56 -0.81 -11.46 -8.75
CA GLU A 56 0.60 -11.50 -9.16
C GLU A 56 1.53 -11.65 -7.96
N GLU A 57 1.29 -10.91 -6.87
CA GLU A 57 2.06 -11.03 -5.62
C GLU A 57 1.93 -12.43 -5.01
N LEU A 58 0.72 -12.99 -4.94
CA LEU A 58 0.50 -14.36 -4.46
C LEU A 58 1.22 -15.38 -5.33
N THR A 59 1.10 -15.26 -6.65
CA THR A 59 1.75 -16.18 -7.61
C THR A 59 3.28 -16.11 -7.48
N ALA A 60 3.84 -14.91 -7.32
CA ALA A 60 5.27 -14.74 -7.09
C ALA A 60 5.72 -15.33 -5.76
N GLY A 61 4.89 -15.21 -4.71
CA GLY A 61 5.13 -15.84 -3.41
C GLY A 61 5.14 -17.36 -3.48
N GLU A 62 4.18 -17.96 -4.19
CA GLU A 62 4.12 -19.41 -4.43
C GLU A 62 5.34 -19.89 -5.20
N ALA A 63 5.70 -19.23 -6.31
CA ALA A 63 6.88 -19.57 -7.10
C ALA A 63 8.19 -19.46 -6.28
N ASN A 64 8.28 -18.46 -5.39
CA ASN A 64 9.44 -18.32 -4.50
C ASN A 64 9.53 -19.45 -3.48
N GLU A 65 8.40 -19.92 -2.96
CA GLU A 65 8.37 -21.07 -2.05
C GLU A 65 8.76 -22.37 -2.76
N GLU A 66 8.28 -22.60 -3.98
CA GLU A 66 8.71 -23.73 -4.80
C GLU A 66 10.22 -23.71 -5.07
N LEU A 67 10.79 -22.54 -5.38
CA LEU A 67 12.23 -22.35 -5.52
C LEU A 67 13.00 -22.68 -4.23
N ARG A 68 12.48 -22.24 -3.07
CA ARG A 68 13.07 -22.51 -1.75
C ARG A 68 13.07 -24.01 -1.44
N GLU A 69 12.04 -24.74 -1.84
CA GLU A 69 11.94 -26.19 -1.63
C GLU A 69 12.82 -26.98 -2.60
N ALA A 70 13.00 -26.50 -3.84
CA ALA A 70 13.75 -27.20 -4.89
C ALA A 70 15.28 -27.06 -4.77
N MET A 71 15.77 -26.03 -4.07
CA MET A 71 17.21 -25.69 -4.01
C MET A 71 17.85 -26.00 -2.66
N LEU A 72 19.18 -26.19 -2.64
CA LEU A 72 19.90 -26.22 -1.36
C LEU A 72 19.83 -24.85 -0.68
N PRO A 73 19.75 -24.78 0.66
CA PRO A 73 19.64 -23.51 1.38
C PRO A 73 20.75 -22.50 1.06
N SER A 74 21.97 -22.97 0.79
CA SER A 74 23.10 -22.13 0.41
C SER A 74 22.94 -21.52 -0.98
N GLU A 75 22.44 -22.29 -1.94
CA GLU A 75 22.23 -21.85 -3.33
C GLU A 75 21.08 -20.86 -3.39
N TYR A 76 19.96 -21.16 -2.72
CA TYR A 76 18.82 -20.26 -2.61
C TYR A 76 19.21 -18.91 -1.98
N SER A 77 19.98 -18.95 -0.88
CA SER A 77 20.46 -17.73 -0.21
C SER A 77 21.35 -16.86 -1.11
N GLU A 78 22.12 -17.47 -2.01
CA GLU A 78 22.97 -16.74 -2.95
C GLU A 78 22.13 -16.07 -4.05
N VAL A 79 21.18 -16.82 -4.65
CA VAL A 79 20.26 -16.28 -5.66
C VAL A 79 19.43 -15.11 -5.13
N VAL A 80 18.83 -15.26 -3.93
CA VAL A 80 18.04 -14.18 -3.31
C VAL A 80 18.90 -12.94 -3.05
N LYS A 81 20.13 -13.13 -2.58
CA LYS A 81 21.06 -12.02 -2.32
C LYS A 81 21.42 -11.28 -3.60
N GLU A 82 21.72 -11.99 -4.69
CA GLU A 82 22.03 -11.38 -5.99
C GLU A 82 20.84 -10.64 -6.57
N ALA A 83 19.63 -11.22 -6.48
CA ALA A 83 18.40 -10.59 -6.93
C ALA A 83 18.12 -9.28 -6.16
N LEU A 84 18.27 -9.31 -4.82
CA LEU A 84 18.11 -8.12 -3.97
C LEU A 84 19.14 -7.03 -4.30
N LEU A 85 20.42 -7.41 -4.47
CA LEU A 85 21.46 -6.46 -4.85
C LEU A 85 21.17 -5.81 -6.22
N THR A 86 20.73 -6.61 -7.18
CA THR A 86 20.36 -6.14 -8.52
C THR A 86 19.19 -5.15 -8.45
N TRP A 87 18.16 -5.48 -7.66
CA TRP A 87 17.01 -4.59 -7.46
C TRP A 87 17.42 -3.26 -6.82
N ILE A 88 18.29 -3.29 -5.80
CA ILE A 88 18.84 -2.09 -5.15
C ILE A 88 19.63 -1.23 -6.14
N VAL A 89 20.45 -1.84 -6.99
CA VAL A 89 21.22 -1.12 -8.01
C VAL A 89 20.30 -0.43 -9.02
N ASN A 90 19.24 -1.11 -9.44
CA ASN A 90 18.33 -0.62 -10.49
C ASN A 90 17.34 0.45 -10.00
N ASN A 91 16.89 0.38 -8.75
CA ASN A 91 15.88 1.29 -8.19
C ASN A 91 16.48 2.37 -7.27
N GLY A 92 17.80 2.36 -7.11
CA GLY A 92 18.50 3.16 -6.12
C GLY A 92 18.38 2.56 -4.71
N TYR A 93 19.31 2.94 -3.85
CA TYR A 93 19.32 2.49 -2.46
C TYR A 93 18.14 3.13 -1.71
N ALA A 94 16.99 2.46 -1.68
CA ALA A 94 15.96 2.76 -0.70
C ALA A 94 16.53 2.37 0.66
N LYS A 95 16.94 3.36 1.45
CA LYS A 95 17.43 3.19 2.82
C LYS A 95 16.28 2.71 3.71
N PHE A 96 15.82 1.47 3.53
CA PHE A 96 14.87 0.85 4.44
C PHE A 96 15.62 0.24 5.61
N PHE A 97 15.12 0.59 6.79
CA PHE A 97 15.52 0.14 8.12
C PHE A 97 16.51 1.03 8.90
N ASP A 98 16.05 2.22 9.28
CA ASP A 98 16.20 2.65 10.68
C ASP A 98 15.32 1.76 11.61
N LEU A 99 15.34 0.43 11.41
CA LEU A 99 14.94 -0.51 12.45
C LEU A 99 16.08 -0.51 13.45
N HIS A 100 16.05 0.46 14.37
CA HIS A 100 16.68 0.23 15.64
C HIS A 100 15.93 -0.93 16.30
N PRO A 101 16.59 -2.08 16.58
CA PRO A 101 15.96 -3.07 17.44
C PRO A 101 15.61 -2.33 18.73
N LYS A 102 14.32 -2.29 19.10
CA LYS A 102 13.91 -1.82 20.42
C LYS A 102 14.60 -2.75 21.43
N ARG A 103 15.72 -2.29 21.99
CA ARG A 103 16.32 -2.90 23.18
C ARG A 103 15.30 -2.74 24.31
N GLY A 104 14.62 -3.83 24.64
CA GLY A 104 14.27 -4.19 26.02
C GLY A 104 13.49 -3.20 26.90
N GLU A 105 12.92 -2.12 26.40
CA GLU A 105 12.07 -1.21 27.18
C GLU A 105 10.82 -0.88 26.37
N ASP A 106 9.71 -1.47 26.81
CA ASP A 106 8.29 -1.15 26.55
C ASP A 106 7.37 -2.40 26.62
N VAL A 107 7.82 -3.51 27.23
CA VAL A 107 6.89 -4.51 27.79
C VAL A 107 6.40 -3.98 29.13
N PHE A 108 5.46 -3.04 29.10
CA PHE A 108 4.62 -2.77 30.26
C PHE A 108 3.62 -3.93 30.39
N GLU A 109 3.98 -4.95 31.18
CA GLU A 109 2.98 -5.84 31.76
C GLU A 109 2.03 -5.00 32.62
N SER A 110 0.82 -4.75 32.16
CA SER A 110 -0.24 -4.24 33.04
C SER A 110 -0.67 -5.35 34.00
N ARG A 111 0.09 -5.57 35.08
CA ARG A 111 -0.45 -6.24 36.26
C ARG A 111 -1.35 -5.26 37.00
N ARG A 112 -2.64 -5.26 36.66
CA ARG A 112 -3.66 -4.71 37.55
C ARG A 112 -3.87 -5.70 38.69
N TYR A 113 -3.34 -5.35 39.85
CA TYR A 113 -3.88 -5.81 41.12
C TYR A 113 -5.24 -5.14 41.34
N HIS A 114 -6.28 -5.94 41.53
CA HIS A 114 -7.28 -5.76 42.58
C HIS A 114 -7.97 -7.08 42.87
#